data_AF-A0A540KI40-F1
#
_entry.id   AF-A0A540KI40-F1
#
_cell.length_a   1.000
_cell.length_b   1.000
_cell.length_c   1.000
_cell.angle_alpha   90.00
_cell.angle_beta   90.00
_cell.angle_gamma   90.00
#
_symmetry.space_group_name_H-M   'P 1'
#
loop_
_entity.id
_entity.type
_entity.pdbx_description
1 polymer ?
#
loop_
_entity_poly.entity_id
_entity_poly.type
_entity_poly.pdbx_seq_one_letter_code
_entity_poly.pdbx_strand_id
1 'polypeptide(L)'
;MSDFPPEILFDILSRLPPKDLIRFLCVSKAWNALIRHHRFIEAHLQRSIQTNSFRTILLESEDGSRPSNFFSSAFDDSETFGPVVKIEQPLKCPDDYTEILGCSINGVVCVHNGMRKNLALWNPSIQKFKKIPLPTFEVERRRSSFSAIPEYGFGYDSANHDYKILAIVNFDRTDDASVPVSSQVSIYSLKFNSWKRIPKLPCDGFYVQTGDVVFLNGAMSCLVRKSDSYKNRCKIVSLDLASEKYMEFGTPVGDEDDNFMMSLKVLGGSLCICVHEFWPKCDIWIMKEYGVTKSWTLLFPFENGGMAYSTRYCKPLVFSKEGEMVVLVNVERTTVFRCDLKKKRAKQVRICGLPTSFNGTICVGSLSLLDGDLMTVGKQQ
;
A
#
# COMPACT_ATOMS: atom_id res chain seq x y z
N MET A 1 -3.75 -44.20 3.69
CA MET A 1 -4.77 -43.17 3.97
C MET A 1 -5.86 -43.42 2.95
N SER A 2 -7.12 -43.53 3.37
CA SER A 2 -8.25 -43.62 2.44
C SER A 2 -8.19 -42.47 1.44
N ASP A 3 -8.29 -42.77 0.15
CA ASP A 3 -8.20 -41.80 -0.95
C ASP A 3 -9.43 -40.88 -0.90
N PHE A 4 -9.30 -39.76 -0.18
CA PHE A 4 -10.23 -38.64 -0.34
C PHE A 4 -10.16 -38.18 -1.81
N PRO A 5 -11.31 -37.93 -2.46
CA PRO A 5 -11.31 -37.35 -3.79
C PRO A 5 -10.45 -36.06 -3.83
N PRO A 6 -9.57 -35.89 -4.83
CA PRO A 6 -8.68 -34.72 -4.92
C PRO A 6 -9.42 -33.39 -4.82
N GLU A 7 -10.66 -33.33 -5.31
CA GLU A 7 -11.53 -32.15 -5.29
C GLU A 7 -11.98 -31.79 -3.87
N ILE A 8 -12.31 -32.79 -3.04
CA ILE A 8 -12.70 -32.57 -1.65
C ILE A 8 -11.49 -32.10 -0.85
N LEU A 9 -10.31 -32.71 -1.08
CA LEU A 9 -9.07 -32.27 -0.45
C LEU A 9 -8.74 -30.81 -0.84
N PHE A 10 -8.88 -30.47 -2.13
CA PHE A 10 -8.69 -29.11 -2.63
C PHE A 10 -9.61 -28.12 -1.89
N ASP A 11 -10.91 -28.41 -1.80
CA ASP A 11 -11.87 -27.52 -1.14
C ASP A 11 -11.56 -27.36 0.36
N ILE A 12 -11.26 -28.46 1.07
CA ILE A 12 -10.90 -28.43 2.49
C ILE A 12 -9.67 -27.53 2.71
N LEU A 13 -8.58 -27.79 2.00
CA LEU A 13 -7.35 -27.03 2.16
C LEU A 13 -7.52 -25.56 1.76
N SER A 14 -8.33 -25.28 0.73
CA SER A 14 -8.58 -23.90 0.28
C SER A 14 -9.26 -23.02 1.35
N ARG A 15 -9.87 -23.62 2.37
CA ARG A 15 -10.55 -22.93 3.48
C ARG A 15 -9.65 -22.69 4.69
N LEU A 16 -8.39 -23.12 4.64
CA LEU A 16 -7.49 -23.04 5.78
C LEU A 16 -6.59 -21.79 5.72
N PRO A 17 -6.19 -21.22 6.88
CA PRO A 17 -5.25 -20.12 6.92
C PRO A 17 -3.91 -20.49 6.25
N PRO A 18 -3.20 -19.53 5.62
CA PRO A 18 -1.88 -19.77 5.04
C PRO A 18 -0.88 -20.41 6.02
N LYS A 19 -0.90 -20.01 7.29
CA LYS A 19 -0.02 -20.55 8.33
C LYS A 19 -0.19 -22.06 8.52
N ASP A 20 -1.43 -22.54 8.47
CA ASP A 20 -1.71 -23.97 8.61
C ASP A 20 -1.33 -24.73 7.35
N LEU A 21 -1.58 -24.14 6.18
CA LEU A 21 -1.15 -24.71 4.89
C LEU A 21 0.36 -24.87 4.80
N ILE A 22 1.15 -23.92 5.31
CA ILE A 22 2.62 -24.05 5.40
C ILE A 22 3.01 -25.24 6.30
N ARG A 23 2.37 -25.39 7.46
CA ARG A 23 2.60 -26.53 8.35
C ARG A 23 2.25 -27.84 7.64
N PHE A 24 1.21 -27.83 6.82
CA PHE A 24 0.74 -29.01 6.11
C PHE A 24 1.60 -29.44 4.93
N LEU A 25 2.57 -28.63 4.51
CA LEU A 25 3.58 -29.03 3.52
C LEU A 25 4.37 -30.27 3.95
N CYS A 26 4.49 -30.57 5.26
CA CYS A 26 5.20 -31.74 5.75
C CYS A 26 4.33 -33.00 5.91
N VAL A 27 3.00 -32.91 5.71
CA VAL A 27 2.08 -34.03 5.94
C VAL A 27 2.25 -35.15 4.90
N SER A 28 2.33 -34.79 3.62
CA SER A 28 2.57 -35.76 2.54
C SER A 28 3.10 -35.07 1.26
N LYS A 29 3.71 -35.86 0.36
CA LYS A 29 4.14 -35.38 -0.96
C LYS A 29 2.96 -34.84 -1.80
N ALA A 30 1.79 -35.48 -1.71
CA ALA A 30 0.59 -35.07 -2.43
C ALA A 30 0.08 -33.70 -1.95
N TRP A 31 0.02 -33.48 -0.63
CA TRP A 31 -0.41 -32.21 -0.06
C TRP A 31 0.57 -31.08 -0.37
N ASN A 32 1.87 -31.36 -0.27
CA ASN A 32 2.91 -30.40 -0.65
C ASN A 32 2.79 -29.98 -2.12
N ALA A 33 2.64 -30.95 -3.03
CA ALA A 33 2.46 -30.69 -4.46
C ALA A 33 1.19 -29.86 -4.75
N LEU A 34 0.08 -30.18 -4.08
CA LEU A 34 -1.19 -29.47 -4.22
C LEU A 34 -1.11 -28.02 -3.72
N ILE A 35 -0.61 -27.81 -2.49
CA ILE A 35 -0.56 -26.49 -1.84
C ILE A 35 0.39 -25.53 -2.60
N ARG A 36 1.46 -26.06 -3.20
CA ARG A 36 2.41 -25.28 -4.02
C ARG A 36 1.95 -25.06 -5.45
N HIS A 37 0.88 -25.72 -5.90
CA HIS A 37 0.41 -25.60 -7.28
C HIS A 37 -0.18 -24.21 -7.53
N HIS A 38 0.17 -23.58 -8.67
CA HIS A 38 -0.26 -22.21 -8.98
C HIS A 38 -1.78 -22.01 -8.93
N ARG A 39 -2.56 -22.97 -9.46
CA ARG A 39 -4.04 -22.93 -9.41
C ARG A 39 -4.57 -22.96 -7.98
N PHE A 40 -3.92 -23.69 -7.08
CA PHE A 40 -4.33 -23.74 -5.68
C PHE A 40 -4.04 -22.41 -4.99
N ILE A 41 -2.84 -21.85 -5.19
CA ILE A 41 -2.44 -20.55 -4.64
C ILE A 41 -3.41 -19.45 -5.11
N GLU A 42 -3.73 -19.41 -6.40
CA GLU A 42 -4.66 -18.45 -6.97
C GLU A 42 -6.09 -18.64 -6.44
N ALA A 43 -6.61 -19.86 -6.43
CA ALA A 43 -7.95 -20.14 -5.91
C ALA A 43 -8.08 -19.82 -4.41
N HIS A 44 -7.04 -20.13 -3.62
CA HIS A 44 -6.97 -19.81 -2.19
C HIS A 44 -6.97 -18.29 -1.96
N LEU A 45 -6.17 -17.56 -2.73
CA LEU A 45 -6.13 -16.09 -2.66
C LEU A 45 -7.48 -15.48 -3.06
N GLN A 46 -8.05 -15.89 -4.19
CA GLN A 46 -9.34 -15.39 -4.67
C GLN A 46 -10.45 -15.66 -3.65
N ARG A 47 -10.50 -16.86 -3.08
CA ARG A 47 -11.43 -17.18 -2.00
C ARG A 47 -11.24 -16.24 -0.81
N SER A 48 -10.00 -16.03 -0.37
CA SER A 48 -9.68 -15.15 0.78
C SER A 48 -10.14 -13.71 0.55
N ILE A 49 -9.95 -13.17 -0.66
CA ILE A 49 -10.43 -11.84 -1.07
C ILE A 49 -11.96 -11.80 -1.06
N GLN A 50 -12.62 -12.76 -1.73
CA GLN A 50 -14.08 -12.81 -1.86
C GLN A 50 -14.79 -12.96 -0.50
N THR A 51 -14.24 -13.78 0.39
CA THR A 51 -14.82 -14.05 1.71
C THR A 51 -14.33 -13.08 2.79
N ASN A 52 -13.48 -12.10 2.44
CA ASN A 52 -12.84 -11.18 3.39
C ASN A 52 -12.14 -11.91 4.55
N SER A 53 -11.55 -13.08 4.27
CA SER A 53 -10.96 -13.97 5.27
C SER A 53 -9.45 -13.80 5.37
N PHE A 54 -8.88 -14.23 6.50
CA PHE A 54 -7.44 -14.20 6.78
C PHE A 54 -6.78 -12.82 6.66
N ARG A 55 -7.54 -11.75 6.90
CA ARG A 55 -7.00 -10.40 6.90
C ARG A 55 -6.24 -10.14 8.18
N THR A 56 -5.13 -9.45 8.03
CA THR A 56 -4.21 -9.08 9.09
C THR A 56 -3.89 -7.61 8.92
N ILE A 57 -3.88 -6.86 10.01
CA ILE A 57 -3.28 -5.53 10.01
C ILE A 57 -1.79 -5.72 10.24
N LEU A 58 -0.98 -5.26 9.29
CA LEU A 58 0.45 -5.11 9.45
C LEU A 58 0.71 -3.72 10.01
N LEU A 59 1.50 -3.66 11.07
CA LEU A 59 1.86 -2.45 11.76
C LEU A 59 3.37 -2.29 11.72
N GLU A 60 3.81 -1.11 11.33
CA GLU A 60 5.20 -0.69 11.38
C GLU A 60 5.36 0.33 12.50
N SER A 61 6.29 0.11 13.41
CA SER A 61 6.60 1.04 14.50
C SER A 61 7.35 2.27 13.99
N GLU A 62 6.86 3.46 14.34
CA GLU A 62 7.50 4.76 14.08
C GLU A 62 8.02 5.41 15.38
N ASP A 63 8.29 4.61 16.42
CA ASP A 63 8.75 5.05 17.74
C ASP A 63 10.24 5.43 17.78
N GLY A 64 10.88 5.55 16.63
CA GLY A 64 12.31 5.79 16.49
C GLY A 64 13.19 4.56 16.75
N SER A 65 12.60 3.38 16.98
CA SER A 65 13.36 2.13 17.12
C SER A 65 14.13 1.78 15.85
N ARG A 66 15.37 1.32 16.01
CA ARG A 66 16.25 0.88 14.93
C ARG A 66 16.79 -0.52 15.26
N PRO A 67 16.52 -1.55 14.46
CA PRO A 67 15.64 -1.55 13.28
C PRO A 67 14.17 -1.30 13.65
N SER A 68 13.37 -0.77 12.72
CA SER A 68 11.92 -0.62 12.90
C SER A 68 11.27 -1.96 13.29
N ASN A 69 10.44 -1.95 14.33
CA ASN A 69 9.67 -3.11 14.76
C ASN A 69 8.41 -3.28 13.92
N PHE A 70 8.11 -4.51 13.51
CA PHE A 70 6.90 -4.84 12.76
C PHE A 70 5.99 -5.71 13.62
N PHE A 71 4.69 -5.52 13.49
CA PHE A 71 3.68 -6.29 14.20
C PHE A 71 2.56 -6.71 13.26
N SER A 72 1.86 -7.76 13.66
CA SER A 72 0.65 -8.25 13.00
C SER A 72 -0.46 -8.40 14.03
N SER A 73 -1.69 -8.05 13.64
CA SER A 73 -2.89 -8.36 14.41
C SER A 73 -3.94 -8.94 13.48
N ALA A 74 -4.58 -10.04 13.89
CA ALA A 74 -5.69 -10.60 13.16
C ALA A 74 -6.81 -9.56 13.07
N PHE A 75 -7.34 -9.38 11.86
CA PHE A 75 -8.45 -8.48 11.59
C PHE A 75 -9.63 -9.30 11.08
N ASP A 76 -10.35 -9.90 12.02
CA ASP A 76 -11.74 -10.23 11.78
C ASP A 76 -12.54 -8.93 11.94
N ASP A 77 -13.58 -8.70 11.12
CA ASP A 77 -14.44 -7.52 11.27
C ASP A 77 -15.21 -7.48 12.61
N SER A 78 -14.79 -8.27 13.60
CA SER A 78 -15.32 -8.23 14.95
C SER A 78 -15.00 -6.88 15.58
N GLU A 79 -15.79 -6.52 16.59
CA GLU A 79 -15.58 -5.30 17.36
C GLU A 79 -14.26 -5.32 18.17
N THR A 80 -13.35 -6.27 17.96
CA THR A 80 -12.09 -6.39 18.71
C THR A 80 -10.92 -6.67 17.78
N PHE A 81 -9.84 -5.92 17.95
CA PHE A 81 -8.57 -6.25 17.31
C PHE A 81 -8.00 -7.50 17.99
N GLY A 82 -7.48 -8.44 17.20
CA GLY A 82 -6.78 -9.59 17.73
C GLY A 82 -5.51 -9.20 18.49
N PRO A 83 -4.89 -10.13 19.24
CA PRO A 83 -3.63 -9.87 19.92
C PRO A 83 -2.57 -9.39 18.92
N VAL A 84 -1.86 -8.33 19.28
CA VAL A 84 -0.75 -7.80 18.49
C VAL A 84 0.49 -8.67 18.71
N VAL A 85 1.03 -9.23 17.64
CA VAL A 85 2.20 -10.13 17.66
C VAL A 85 3.32 -9.51 16.85
N LYS A 86 4.51 -9.40 17.44
CA LYS A 86 5.72 -8.95 16.74
C LYS A 86 6.09 -9.95 15.63
N ILE A 87 6.43 -9.43 14.46
CA ILE A 87 6.86 -10.22 13.30
C ILE A 87 8.24 -9.78 12.84
N GLU A 88 8.98 -10.70 12.23
CA GLU A 88 10.29 -10.38 11.68
C GLU A 88 10.16 -9.66 10.34
N GLN A 89 10.73 -8.46 10.26
CA GLN A 89 10.81 -7.68 9.02
C GLN A 89 11.99 -8.13 8.14
N PRO A 90 11.88 -8.06 6.81
CA PRO A 90 12.79 -8.74 5.88
C PRO A 90 14.15 -8.06 5.69
N LEU A 91 14.25 -6.73 5.84
CA LEU A 91 15.48 -5.99 5.51
C LEU A 91 16.50 -5.95 6.64
N LYS A 92 16.09 -6.27 7.90
CA LYS A 92 16.93 -6.40 9.11
C LYS A 92 18.13 -5.43 9.16
N CYS A 93 17.90 -4.14 8.90
CA CYS A 93 18.95 -3.13 8.90
C CYS A 93 19.05 -2.44 10.27
N PRO A 94 20.11 -2.68 11.07
CA PRO A 94 20.15 -2.28 12.48
C PRO A 94 20.01 -0.78 12.72
N ASP A 95 20.48 0.06 11.79
CA ASP A 95 20.58 1.51 11.97
C ASP A 95 19.54 2.29 11.17
N ASP A 96 18.53 1.61 10.62
CA ASP A 96 17.65 2.18 9.61
C ASP A 96 16.17 2.00 9.92
N TYR A 97 15.38 2.92 9.38
CA TYR A 97 13.94 2.75 9.36
C TYR A 97 13.55 1.90 8.14
N THR A 98 12.50 1.09 8.30
CA THR A 98 11.98 0.28 7.19
C THR A 98 10.49 0.51 7.09
N GLU A 99 10.07 1.13 5.99
CA GLU A 99 8.69 1.48 5.73
C GLU A 99 7.96 0.48 4.83
N ILE A 100 6.66 0.33 5.07
CA ILE A 100 5.77 -0.37 4.14
C ILE A 100 5.22 0.63 3.11
N LEU A 101 5.48 0.36 1.83
CA LEU A 101 5.02 1.19 0.72
C LEU A 101 3.58 0.85 0.34
N GLY A 102 2.71 1.86 0.39
CA GLY A 102 1.31 1.76 -0.08
C GLY A 102 0.48 0.71 0.66
N CYS A 103 -0.25 -0.11 -0.09
CA CYS A 103 -1.10 -1.17 0.43
C CYS A 103 -0.57 -2.57 0.09
N SER A 104 -1.05 -3.59 0.81
CA SER A 104 -0.81 -4.97 0.40
C SER A 104 -1.58 -5.30 -0.87
N ILE A 105 -0.92 -6.02 -1.77
CA ILE A 105 -1.51 -6.51 -3.02
C ILE A 105 -1.33 -8.03 -3.03
N ASN A 106 -2.44 -8.76 -3.10
CA ASN A 106 -2.43 -10.23 -3.14
C ASN A 106 -1.65 -10.87 -1.96
N GLY A 107 -1.67 -10.21 -0.80
CA GLY A 107 -0.96 -10.61 0.43
C GLY A 107 0.56 -10.36 0.40
N VAL A 108 1.06 -9.68 -0.62
CA VAL A 108 2.43 -9.19 -0.72
C VAL A 108 2.45 -7.72 -0.34
N VAL A 109 3.52 -7.27 0.29
CA VAL A 109 3.82 -5.86 0.54
C VAL A 109 5.19 -5.52 -0.03
N CYS A 110 5.38 -4.25 -0.41
CA CYS A 110 6.70 -3.73 -0.73
C CYS A 110 7.23 -2.96 0.47
N VAL A 111 8.50 -3.18 0.81
CA VAL A 111 9.17 -2.51 1.91
C VAL A 111 10.42 -1.79 1.43
N HIS A 112 10.64 -0.60 1.98
CA HIS A 112 11.74 0.26 1.64
C HIS A 112 12.52 0.66 2.89
N ASN A 113 13.82 0.75 2.76
CA ASN A 113 14.67 1.34 3.76
C ASN A 113 15.23 2.64 3.15
N GLY A 114 14.96 3.78 3.82
CA GLY A 114 15.28 5.09 3.29
C GLY A 114 16.77 5.43 3.24
N MET A 115 17.55 5.13 4.29
CA MET A 115 18.95 5.58 4.34
C MET A 115 19.87 4.69 3.51
N ARG A 116 19.74 3.36 3.63
CA ARG A 116 20.50 2.38 2.83
C ARG A 116 19.86 2.08 1.48
N LYS A 117 18.73 2.72 1.17
CA LYS A 117 18.01 2.59 -0.10
C LYS A 117 17.75 1.13 -0.45
N ASN A 118 17.40 0.27 0.52
CA ASN A 118 17.06 -1.11 0.18
C ASN A 118 15.59 -1.22 -0.21
N LEU A 119 15.27 -2.13 -1.10
CA LEU A 119 13.91 -2.40 -1.57
C LEU A 119 13.66 -3.90 -1.57
N ALA A 120 12.51 -4.34 -1.07
CA ALA A 120 12.11 -5.74 -1.12
C ALA A 120 10.60 -5.90 -1.31
N LEU A 121 10.22 -6.99 -1.98
CA LEU A 121 8.88 -7.54 -1.87
C LEU A 121 8.85 -8.57 -0.76
N TRP A 122 7.77 -8.62 0.02
CA TRP A 122 7.64 -9.50 1.17
C TRP A 122 6.23 -10.06 1.26
N ASN A 123 6.12 -11.38 1.45
CA ASN A 123 4.89 -12.04 1.83
C ASN A 123 4.99 -12.40 3.33
N PRO A 124 4.32 -11.66 4.22
CA PRO A 124 4.35 -11.89 5.67
C PRO A 124 3.72 -13.21 6.09
N SER A 125 2.78 -13.74 5.30
CA SER A 125 2.04 -14.97 5.61
C SER A 125 2.94 -16.20 5.58
N ILE A 126 3.86 -16.22 4.62
CA ILE A 126 4.83 -17.31 4.43
C ILE A 126 6.26 -16.93 4.84
N GLN A 127 6.45 -15.71 5.36
CA GLN A 127 7.74 -15.13 5.77
C GLN A 127 8.84 -15.22 4.71
N LYS A 128 8.47 -15.08 3.43
CA LYS A 128 9.42 -15.02 2.32
C LYS A 128 9.51 -13.62 1.75
N PHE A 129 10.71 -13.20 1.38
CA PHE A 129 10.95 -11.92 0.73
C PHE A 129 11.96 -12.05 -0.39
N LYS A 130 11.90 -11.12 -1.33
CA LYS A 130 12.86 -10.97 -2.42
C LYS A 130 13.37 -9.55 -2.45
N LYS A 131 14.70 -9.39 -2.38
CA LYS A 131 15.34 -8.09 -2.55
C LYS A 131 15.26 -7.66 -4.00
N ILE A 132 14.99 -6.39 -4.21
CA ILE A 132 14.85 -5.78 -5.53
C ILE A 132 16.08 -4.91 -5.78
N PRO A 133 16.73 -5.02 -6.96
CA PRO A 133 17.81 -4.12 -7.31
C PRO A 133 17.29 -2.67 -7.34
N LEU A 134 18.14 -1.70 -7.08
CA LEU A 134 17.70 -0.30 -7.16
C LEU A 134 17.70 0.21 -8.60
N PRO A 135 16.77 1.11 -8.94
CA PRO A 135 16.80 1.80 -10.21
C PRO A 135 18.05 2.69 -10.30
N THR A 136 18.61 2.81 -11.50
CA THR A 136 19.62 3.82 -11.80
C THR A 136 18.93 5.02 -12.43
N PHE A 137 19.20 6.21 -11.91
CA PHE A 137 18.69 7.46 -12.48
C PHE A 137 19.85 8.26 -13.06
N GLU A 138 19.63 8.83 -14.24
CA GLU A 138 20.63 9.65 -14.91
C GLU A 138 20.62 11.04 -14.28
N VAL A 139 21.66 11.35 -13.50
CA VAL A 139 21.86 12.70 -12.97
C VAL A 139 22.49 13.55 -14.06
N GLU A 140 21.75 14.54 -14.58
CA GLU A 140 22.35 15.54 -15.46
C GLU A 140 23.42 16.30 -14.68
N ARG A 141 24.68 16.22 -15.14
CA ARG A 141 25.93 16.68 -14.48
C ARG A 141 25.99 18.17 -14.06
N ARG A 142 24.90 18.94 -14.20
CA ARG A 142 24.81 20.37 -13.86
C ARG A 142 23.98 20.68 -12.60
N ARG A 143 23.46 19.68 -11.89
CA ARG A 143 22.51 19.87 -10.77
C ARG A 143 23.09 19.38 -9.43
N SER A 144 22.74 20.07 -8.36
CA SER A 144 23.37 20.11 -7.03
C SER A 144 23.47 18.79 -6.25
N SER A 145 24.16 18.87 -5.12
CA SER A 145 24.66 17.83 -4.20
C SER A 145 23.61 17.07 -3.36
N PHE A 146 22.31 17.17 -3.65
CA PHE A 146 21.29 16.38 -2.94
C PHE A 146 20.88 15.16 -3.77
N SER A 147 21.06 13.96 -3.21
CA SER A 147 20.52 12.75 -3.82
C SER A 147 19.00 12.79 -3.71
N ALA A 148 18.31 13.10 -4.80
CA ALA A 148 16.85 13.03 -4.84
C ALA A 148 16.42 11.59 -4.45
N ILE A 149 15.60 11.48 -3.40
CA ILE A 149 15.08 10.20 -2.94
C ILE A 149 13.90 9.85 -3.85
N PRO A 150 13.92 8.68 -4.52
CA PRO A 150 12.80 8.24 -5.35
C PRO A 150 11.56 7.96 -4.51
N GLU A 151 10.42 8.40 -5.01
CA GLU A 151 9.10 7.98 -4.56
C GLU A 151 8.76 6.63 -5.17
N TYR A 152 8.37 5.66 -4.34
CA TYR A 152 8.05 4.32 -4.79
C TYR A 152 6.55 4.01 -4.70
N GLY A 153 6.05 3.27 -5.68
CA GLY A 153 4.74 2.65 -5.66
C GLY A 153 4.83 1.16 -5.96
N PHE A 154 3.93 0.37 -5.38
CA PHE A 154 3.84 -1.07 -5.61
C PHE A 154 2.48 -1.42 -6.21
N GLY A 155 2.46 -2.27 -7.24
CA GLY A 155 1.26 -2.61 -8.00
C GLY A 155 1.30 -4.03 -8.58
N TYR A 156 0.14 -4.50 -9.06
CA TYR A 156 0.02 -5.75 -9.80
C TYR A 156 -0.61 -5.53 -11.17
N ASP A 157 0.09 -5.93 -12.21
CA ASP A 157 -0.39 -5.97 -13.58
C ASP A 157 -1.09 -7.31 -13.81
N SER A 158 -2.43 -7.31 -13.70
CA SER A 158 -3.24 -8.50 -13.87
C SER A 158 -3.24 -9.03 -15.30
N ALA A 159 -3.01 -8.19 -16.31
CA ALA A 159 -2.97 -8.61 -17.70
C ALA A 159 -1.71 -9.44 -18.01
N ASN A 160 -0.58 -9.08 -17.37
CA ASN A 160 0.69 -9.78 -17.56
C ASN A 160 1.08 -10.73 -16.41
N HIS A 161 0.22 -10.83 -15.39
CA HIS A 161 0.43 -11.57 -14.14
C HIS A 161 1.75 -11.22 -13.45
N ASP A 162 2.03 -9.93 -13.32
CA ASP A 162 3.34 -9.43 -12.87
C ASP A 162 3.22 -8.41 -11.74
N TYR A 163 4.08 -8.53 -10.75
CA TYR A 163 4.25 -7.50 -9.74
C TYR A 163 5.19 -6.43 -10.27
N LYS A 164 4.75 -5.18 -10.18
CA LYS A 164 5.54 -4.03 -10.66
C LYS A 164 5.80 -3.05 -9.53
N ILE A 165 6.94 -2.37 -9.61
CA ILE A 165 7.29 -1.27 -8.71
C ILE A 165 7.55 -0.04 -9.57
N LEU A 166 6.86 1.05 -9.27
CA LEU A 166 7.09 2.35 -9.87
C LEU A 166 8.10 3.11 -9.01
N ALA A 167 9.08 3.75 -9.65
CA ALA A 167 10.00 4.66 -8.98
C ALA A 167 10.00 5.99 -9.72
N ILE A 168 9.77 7.08 -9.00
CA ILE A 168 9.72 8.43 -9.56
C ILE A 168 10.72 9.31 -8.82
N VAL A 169 11.64 9.94 -9.55
CA VAL A 169 12.56 10.92 -9.00
C VAL A 169 12.19 12.30 -9.52
N ASN A 170 11.96 13.24 -8.59
CA ASN A 170 11.88 14.66 -8.91
C ASN A 170 13.30 15.23 -8.97
N PHE A 171 13.62 16.00 -10.00
CA PHE A 171 14.85 16.79 -10.06
C PHE A 171 14.52 18.25 -9.76
N ASP A 172 15.15 18.77 -8.71
CA ASP A 172 14.90 20.12 -8.21
C ASP A 172 15.23 21.22 -9.22
N ARG A 173 14.68 22.39 -8.92
CA ARG A 173 14.98 23.64 -9.60
C ARG A 173 16.49 23.91 -9.58
N THR A 174 16.98 24.37 -10.72
CA THR A 174 18.18 25.21 -10.74
C THR A 174 17.89 26.54 -10.02
N ASP A 175 18.92 27.31 -9.67
CA ASP A 175 18.75 28.68 -9.14
C ASP A 175 17.91 29.59 -10.07
N ASP A 176 17.73 29.19 -11.32
CA ASP A 176 16.80 29.77 -12.28
C ASP A 176 15.37 29.21 -12.13
N ALA A 177 14.45 30.05 -11.64
CA ALA A 177 13.04 29.76 -11.48
C ALA A 177 12.27 29.56 -12.81
N SER A 178 12.89 29.83 -13.97
CA SER A 178 12.28 29.61 -15.29
C SER A 178 12.35 28.16 -15.79
N VAL A 179 13.16 27.31 -15.16
CA VAL A 179 13.31 25.90 -15.55
C VAL A 179 12.25 25.05 -14.82
N PRO A 180 11.35 24.37 -15.55
CA PRO A 180 10.32 23.54 -14.93
C PRO A 180 10.95 22.33 -14.22
N VAL A 181 10.32 21.91 -13.11
CA VAL A 181 10.67 20.64 -12.44
C VAL A 181 10.55 19.51 -13.46
N SER A 182 11.57 18.67 -13.50
CA SER A 182 11.57 17.47 -14.34
C SER A 182 11.52 16.22 -13.46
N SER A 183 10.94 15.15 -14.00
CA SER A 183 10.89 13.85 -13.33
C SER A 183 11.44 12.75 -14.22
N GLN A 184 12.09 11.76 -13.60
CA GLN A 184 12.37 10.47 -14.24
C GLN A 184 11.50 9.41 -13.63
N VAL A 185 10.97 8.54 -14.48
CA VAL A 185 10.07 7.47 -14.09
C VAL A 185 10.65 6.15 -14.60
N SER A 186 10.75 5.19 -13.69
CA SER A 186 11.19 3.82 -13.98
C SER A 186 10.20 2.82 -13.40
N ILE A 187 9.99 1.73 -14.11
CA ILE A 187 9.14 0.62 -13.67
C ILE A 187 9.96 -0.66 -13.59
N TYR A 188 9.89 -1.35 -12.45
CA TYR A 188 10.45 -2.67 -12.26
C TYR A 188 9.40 -3.72 -12.60
N SER A 189 9.83 -4.79 -13.26
CA SER A 189 9.05 -6.02 -13.44
C SER A 189 9.68 -7.13 -12.60
N LEU A 190 8.88 -7.78 -11.76
CA LEU A 190 9.33 -8.95 -11.00
C LEU A 190 9.61 -10.13 -11.92
N LYS A 191 8.75 -10.33 -12.92
CA LYS A 191 8.86 -11.38 -13.93
C LYS A 191 10.15 -11.28 -14.74
N PHE A 192 10.54 -10.08 -15.16
CA PHE A 192 11.77 -9.84 -15.92
C PHE A 192 12.97 -9.48 -15.04
N ASN A 193 12.77 -9.37 -13.73
CA ASN A 193 13.77 -8.97 -12.74
C ASN A 193 14.61 -7.76 -13.18
N SER A 194 13.97 -6.74 -13.76
CA SER A 194 14.67 -5.61 -14.36
C SER A 194 13.85 -4.33 -14.30
N TRP A 195 14.57 -3.21 -14.28
CA TRP A 195 14.01 -1.87 -14.40
C TRP A 195 13.99 -1.45 -15.86
N LYS A 196 12.90 -0.78 -16.24
CA LYS A 196 12.73 -0.14 -17.54
C LYS A 196 12.35 1.33 -17.30
N ARG A 197 13.04 2.24 -17.97
CA ARG A 197 12.64 3.66 -18.00
C ARG A 197 11.42 3.84 -18.89
N ILE A 198 10.45 4.61 -18.43
CA ILE A 198 9.23 4.94 -19.18
C ILE A 198 9.15 6.46 -19.41
N PRO A 199 8.22 6.95 -20.26
CA PRO A 199 8.07 8.38 -20.49
C PRO A 199 7.90 9.16 -19.18
N LYS A 200 8.36 10.42 -19.15
CA LYS A 200 8.18 11.30 -17.99
C LYS A 200 6.69 11.51 -17.68
N LEU A 201 6.38 11.92 -16.45
CA LEU A 201 5.01 12.28 -16.09
C LEU A 201 4.50 13.41 -17.00
N PRO A 202 3.23 13.37 -17.46
CA PRO A 202 2.63 14.37 -18.34
C PRO A 202 2.28 15.69 -17.62
N CYS A 203 3.04 16.07 -16.60
CA CYS A 203 2.75 17.21 -15.74
C CYS A 203 3.96 18.15 -15.62
N ASP A 204 4.30 18.82 -16.71
CA ASP A 204 5.38 19.80 -16.72
C ASP A 204 5.14 20.90 -15.67
N GLY A 205 6.16 21.20 -14.86
CA GLY A 205 6.07 22.17 -13.77
C GLY A 205 5.42 21.65 -12.48
N PHE A 206 4.99 20.40 -12.44
CA PHE A 206 4.55 19.71 -11.23
C PHE A 206 5.63 18.74 -10.71
N TYR A 207 5.64 18.53 -9.41
CA TYR A 207 6.45 17.52 -8.75
C TYR A 207 5.55 16.51 -8.04
N VAL A 208 6.01 15.26 -7.91
CA VAL A 208 5.29 14.25 -7.14
C VAL A 208 5.39 14.59 -5.66
N GLN A 209 4.24 14.67 -4.99
CA GLN A 209 4.20 14.85 -3.55
C GLN A 209 4.69 13.58 -2.85
N THR A 210 5.50 13.74 -1.79
CA THR A 210 6.13 12.63 -1.08
C THR A 210 5.11 11.70 -0.41
N GLY A 211 5.37 10.39 -0.45
CA GLY A 211 4.75 9.39 0.42
C GLY A 211 3.42 8.77 0.01
N ASP A 212 2.89 9.04 -1.20
CA ASP A 212 1.52 8.64 -1.57
C ASP A 212 1.36 8.09 -3.01
N VAL A 213 2.20 7.13 -3.42
CA VAL A 213 1.91 6.32 -4.62
C VAL A 213 1.02 5.13 -4.24
N VAL A 214 -0.23 5.13 -4.69
CA VAL A 214 -1.23 4.12 -4.35
C VAL A 214 -1.64 3.29 -5.55
N PHE A 215 -2.01 2.02 -5.34
CA PHE A 215 -2.45 1.12 -6.40
C PHE A 215 -3.94 0.82 -6.31
N LEU A 216 -4.66 1.01 -7.41
CA LEU A 216 -6.07 0.65 -7.56
C LEU A 216 -6.39 0.35 -9.02
N ASN A 217 -7.22 -0.67 -9.27
CA ASN A 217 -7.76 -1.01 -10.60
C ASN A 217 -6.69 -1.16 -11.70
N GLY A 218 -5.54 -1.77 -11.36
CA GLY A 218 -4.46 -1.99 -12.34
C GLY A 218 -3.59 -0.76 -12.60
N ALA A 219 -3.82 0.35 -11.91
CA ALA A 219 -3.07 1.59 -12.08
C ALA A 219 -2.42 2.07 -10.77
N MET A 220 -1.24 2.68 -10.88
CA MET A 220 -0.57 3.37 -9.78
C MET A 220 -0.79 4.87 -9.88
N SER A 221 -1.29 5.49 -8.81
CA SER A 221 -1.72 6.88 -8.78
C SER A 221 -0.93 7.66 -7.73
N CYS A 222 -0.51 8.88 -8.07
CA CYS A 222 0.14 9.78 -7.14
C CYS A 222 -0.45 11.19 -7.20
N LEU A 223 -0.33 11.94 -6.11
CA LEU A 223 -0.60 13.38 -6.12
C LEU A 223 0.61 14.12 -6.68
N VAL A 224 0.36 15.02 -7.61
CA VAL A 224 1.38 15.94 -8.12
C VAL A 224 0.98 17.37 -7.79
N ARG A 225 1.95 18.19 -7.39
CA ARG A 225 1.77 19.56 -6.94
C ARG A 225 2.54 20.52 -7.81
N LYS A 226 1.94 21.67 -8.13
CA LYS A 226 2.59 22.68 -8.97
C LYS A 226 3.74 23.34 -8.20
N SER A 227 4.88 23.50 -8.84
CA SER A 227 6.13 23.96 -8.19
C SER A 227 6.17 25.47 -7.87
N ASP A 228 5.39 26.30 -8.57
CA ASP A 228 5.55 27.77 -8.63
C ASP A 228 4.39 28.55 -8.00
N SER A 229 3.42 27.89 -7.37
CA SER A 229 2.18 28.55 -6.94
C SER A 229 2.11 28.77 -5.43
N TYR A 230 1.76 30.02 -5.06
CA TYR A 230 1.22 30.36 -3.73
C TYR A 230 -0.12 29.65 -3.44
N LYS A 231 -0.75 29.08 -4.48
CA LYS A 231 -1.98 28.26 -4.44
C LYS A 231 -1.66 26.77 -4.33
N ASN A 232 -2.52 26.02 -3.64
CA ASN A 232 -2.45 24.56 -3.53
C ASN A 232 -3.03 23.85 -4.77
N ARG A 233 -2.41 24.06 -5.94
CA ARG A 233 -2.80 23.35 -7.17
C ARG A 233 -2.23 21.93 -7.18
N CYS A 234 -3.10 20.95 -7.00
CA CYS A 234 -2.75 19.55 -7.13
C CYS A 234 -3.65 18.84 -8.14
N LYS A 235 -3.11 17.78 -8.73
CA LYS A 235 -3.87 16.83 -9.54
C LYS A 235 -3.39 15.42 -9.23
N ILE A 236 -4.18 14.43 -9.65
CA ILE A 236 -3.77 13.02 -9.57
C ILE A 236 -3.26 12.62 -10.94
N VAL A 237 -2.08 11.99 -10.97
CA VAL A 237 -1.57 11.31 -12.16
C VAL A 237 -1.58 9.82 -11.89
N SER A 238 -2.19 9.05 -12.78
CA SER A 238 -2.31 7.60 -12.69
C SER A 238 -1.67 6.93 -13.89
N LEU A 239 -0.80 5.97 -13.64
CA LEU A 239 -0.15 5.12 -14.64
C LEU A 239 -0.85 3.76 -14.67
N ASP A 240 -1.49 3.43 -15.79
CA ASP A 240 -2.00 2.10 -16.05
C ASP A 240 -0.83 1.12 -16.27
N LEU A 241 -0.77 0.04 -15.49
CA LEU A 241 0.39 -0.86 -15.49
C LEU A 241 0.45 -1.78 -16.69
N ALA A 242 -0.70 -2.07 -17.33
CA ALA A 242 -0.78 -2.96 -18.48
C ALA A 242 -0.39 -2.24 -19.78
N SER A 243 -0.90 -1.03 -19.99
CA SER A 243 -0.68 -0.21 -21.19
C SER A 243 0.45 0.79 -21.05
N GLU A 244 0.97 1.03 -19.84
CA GLU A 244 1.99 2.04 -19.53
C GLU A 244 1.55 3.47 -19.95
N LYS A 245 0.24 3.74 -19.92
CA LYS A 245 -0.33 5.05 -20.26
C LYS A 245 -0.74 5.84 -19.02
N TYR A 246 -0.56 7.15 -19.11
CA TYR A 246 -0.95 8.07 -18.05
C TYR A 246 -2.38 8.57 -18.24
N MET A 247 -3.06 8.76 -17.11
CA MET A 247 -4.34 9.44 -16.97
C MET A 247 -4.21 10.54 -15.92
N GLU A 248 -4.99 11.60 -16.07
CA GLU A 248 -5.01 12.72 -15.12
C GLU A 248 -6.42 12.92 -14.57
N PHE A 249 -6.50 13.13 -13.26
CA PHE A 249 -7.76 13.39 -12.57
C PHE A 249 -7.66 14.67 -11.73
N GLY A 250 -8.78 15.39 -11.63
CA GLY A 250 -8.88 16.53 -10.72
C GLY A 250 -9.06 16.09 -9.27
N THR A 251 -8.67 16.96 -8.35
CA THR A 251 -8.92 16.82 -6.92
C THR A 251 -10.35 17.26 -6.55
N PRO A 252 -10.88 16.82 -5.39
CA PRO A 252 -12.20 17.26 -4.91
C PRO A 252 -12.22 18.73 -4.47
N VAL A 253 -11.06 19.28 -4.11
CA VAL A 253 -10.89 20.68 -3.70
C VAL A 253 -10.37 21.48 -4.89
N GLY A 254 -10.91 22.67 -5.08
CA GLY A 254 -10.49 23.60 -6.14
C GLY A 254 -9.16 24.30 -5.83
N ASP A 255 -8.74 25.17 -6.75
CA ASP A 255 -7.49 25.95 -6.69
C ASP A 255 -7.53 27.15 -5.71
N GLU A 256 -8.33 27.05 -4.64
CA GLU A 256 -8.52 28.13 -3.67
C GLU A 256 -7.29 28.34 -2.77
N ASP A 257 -7.14 29.55 -2.21
CA ASP A 257 -5.96 30.02 -1.47
C ASP A 257 -5.84 29.44 -0.05
N ASP A 258 -6.39 28.25 0.19
CA ASP A 258 -6.35 27.62 1.51
C ASP A 258 -5.07 26.80 1.67
N ASN A 259 -4.40 26.99 2.81
CA ASN A 259 -3.20 26.25 3.17
C ASN A 259 -3.62 24.85 3.68
N PHE A 260 -3.84 23.90 2.77
CA PHE A 260 -4.16 22.52 3.10
C PHE A 260 -3.12 21.53 2.57
N MET A 261 -2.96 20.41 3.25
CA MET A 261 -2.18 19.26 2.80
C MET A 261 -3.15 18.16 2.36
N MET A 262 -2.91 17.56 1.19
CA MET A 262 -3.68 16.41 0.73
C MET A 262 -2.86 15.13 0.89
N SER A 263 -3.52 14.02 1.22
CA SER A 263 -2.92 12.69 1.07
C SER A 263 -3.82 11.77 0.27
N LEU A 264 -3.20 10.98 -0.61
CA LEU A 264 -3.90 10.03 -1.47
C LEU A 264 -3.84 8.63 -0.86
N LYS A 265 -5.00 7.99 -0.77
CA LYS A 265 -5.19 6.65 -0.20
C LYS A 265 -6.16 5.84 -1.03
N VAL A 266 -6.26 4.56 -0.71
CA VAL A 266 -7.30 3.66 -1.22
C VAL A 266 -8.14 3.22 -0.05
N LEU A 267 -9.45 3.36 -0.17
CA LEU A 267 -10.41 2.96 0.86
C LEU A 267 -11.58 2.25 0.20
N GLY A 268 -11.82 0.98 0.57
CA GLY A 268 -12.95 0.20 0.05
C GLY A 268 -12.95 0.03 -1.47
N GLY A 269 -11.78 -0.10 -2.10
CA GLY A 269 -11.67 -0.21 -3.57
C GLY A 269 -11.93 1.11 -4.31
N SER A 270 -11.89 2.25 -3.61
CA SER A 270 -12.04 3.58 -4.22
C SER A 270 -10.84 4.46 -3.89
N LEU A 271 -10.51 5.41 -4.77
CA LEU A 271 -9.53 6.45 -4.46
C LEU A 271 -10.09 7.37 -3.38
N CYS A 272 -9.24 7.74 -2.44
CA CYS A 272 -9.59 8.56 -1.29
C CYS A 272 -8.59 9.71 -1.15
N ILE A 273 -9.07 10.93 -0.98
CA ILE A 273 -8.23 12.08 -0.62
C ILE A 273 -8.59 12.52 0.80
N CYS A 274 -7.59 12.61 1.66
CA CYS A 274 -7.74 13.28 2.95
C CYS A 274 -7.21 14.70 2.81
N VAL A 275 -8.05 15.69 3.10
CA VAL A 275 -7.70 17.11 3.07
C VAL A 275 -7.49 17.57 4.51
N HIS A 276 -6.29 18.05 4.80
CA HIS A 276 -5.86 18.49 6.11
C HIS A 276 -5.71 20.01 6.08
N GLU A 277 -6.71 20.74 6.58
CA GLU A 277 -6.65 22.19 6.79
C GLU A 277 -6.03 22.50 8.15
N PHE A 278 -5.35 23.65 8.31
CA PHE A 278 -4.66 23.98 9.57
C PHE A 278 -5.58 23.98 10.80
N TRP A 279 -6.90 24.15 10.66
CA TRP A 279 -7.87 24.18 11.78
C TRP A 279 -9.31 23.93 11.31
N PRO A 280 -10.18 23.22 12.07
CA PRO A 280 -10.09 21.88 12.63
C PRO A 280 -10.65 20.79 11.67
N LYS A 281 -10.64 21.04 10.36
CA LYS A 281 -11.31 20.20 9.37
C LYS A 281 -10.39 19.13 8.80
N CYS A 282 -10.87 17.88 8.75
CA CYS A 282 -10.19 16.77 8.08
C CYS A 282 -11.16 16.11 7.12
N ASP A 283 -11.33 16.66 5.92
CA ASP A 283 -12.31 16.10 4.98
C ASP A 283 -11.76 14.86 4.30
N ILE A 284 -12.53 13.77 4.34
CA ILE A 284 -12.22 12.53 3.65
C ILE A 284 -13.15 12.42 2.45
N TRP A 285 -12.60 12.54 1.25
CA TRP A 285 -13.30 12.45 -0.01
C TRP A 285 -13.07 11.09 -0.65
N ILE A 286 -14.11 10.47 -1.21
CA ILE A 286 -14.03 9.24 -1.99
C ILE A 286 -14.51 9.47 -3.42
N MET A 287 -13.75 8.99 -4.39
CA MET A 287 -14.12 8.96 -5.80
C MET A 287 -15.02 7.75 -6.05
N LYS A 288 -16.32 7.98 -6.23
CA LYS A 288 -17.30 6.89 -6.40
C LYS A 288 -17.12 6.14 -7.72
N GLU A 289 -16.72 6.84 -8.77
CA GLU A 289 -16.46 6.27 -10.09
C GLU A 289 -15.01 6.54 -10.46
N TYR A 290 -14.22 5.48 -10.56
CA TYR A 290 -12.78 5.59 -10.84
C TYR A 290 -12.52 6.39 -12.13
N GLY A 291 -11.69 7.41 -12.03
CA GLY A 291 -11.32 8.31 -13.12
C GLY A 291 -12.33 9.40 -13.45
N VAL A 292 -13.47 9.48 -12.75
CA VAL A 292 -14.49 10.51 -12.97
C VAL A 292 -14.37 11.59 -11.89
N THR A 293 -13.73 12.72 -12.21
CA THR A 293 -13.51 13.84 -11.27
C THR A 293 -14.81 14.34 -10.62
N LYS A 294 -15.95 14.34 -11.34
CA LYS A 294 -17.24 14.78 -10.78
C LYS A 294 -17.85 13.80 -9.77
N SER A 295 -17.29 12.60 -9.62
CA SER A 295 -17.78 11.56 -8.71
C SER A 295 -17.19 11.64 -7.30
N TRP A 296 -16.37 12.65 -7.02
CA TRP A 296 -15.89 12.91 -5.67
C TRP A 296 -17.07 13.20 -4.74
N THR A 297 -17.13 12.45 -3.64
CA THR A 297 -18.15 12.62 -2.61
C THR A 297 -17.48 12.68 -1.24
N LEU A 298 -17.92 13.60 -0.40
CA LEU A 298 -17.46 13.68 0.98
C LEU A 298 -17.99 12.46 1.74
N LEU A 299 -17.10 11.65 2.30
CA LEU A 299 -17.47 10.47 3.08
C LEU A 299 -18.15 10.87 4.38
N PHE A 300 -17.60 11.90 5.02
CA PHE A 300 -18.07 12.39 6.30
C PHE A 300 -17.58 13.82 6.58
N PRO A 301 -18.46 14.79 6.87
CA PRO A 301 -18.05 16.09 7.41
C PRO A 301 -17.76 15.94 8.90
N PHE A 302 -16.53 16.22 9.33
CA PHE A 302 -16.21 16.30 10.75
C PHE A 302 -16.79 17.60 11.33
N GLU A 303 -18.06 17.58 11.74
CA GLU A 303 -18.69 18.74 12.37
C GLU A 303 -18.21 18.95 13.82
N ASN A 304 -18.05 20.23 14.14
CA ASN A 304 -17.25 20.83 15.21
C ASN A 304 -17.77 20.60 16.65
N GLY A 305 -18.57 19.55 16.94
CA GLY A 305 -19.38 19.50 18.16
C GLY A 305 -19.41 18.20 18.96
N GLY A 306 -18.75 17.12 18.51
CA GLY A 306 -18.91 15.81 19.17
C GLY A 306 -17.67 14.93 19.30
N MET A 307 -16.53 15.32 18.73
CA MET A 307 -15.30 14.53 18.82
C MET A 307 -14.27 15.21 19.72
N ALA A 308 -13.53 14.38 20.47
CA ALA A 308 -12.37 14.82 21.22
C ALA A 308 -11.34 15.44 20.26
N TYR A 309 -10.61 16.44 20.76
CA TYR A 309 -9.49 17.10 20.09
C TYR A 309 -8.45 16.16 19.44
N SER A 310 -8.45 14.87 19.77
CA SER A 310 -7.56 13.82 19.27
C SER A 310 -7.97 13.18 17.93
N THR A 311 -9.17 13.43 17.40
CA THR A 311 -9.57 13.01 16.03
C THR A 311 -9.15 14.02 14.96
N ARG A 312 -8.45 15.09 15.35
CA ARG A 312 -7.89 16.07 14.43
C ARG A 312 -6.82 15.38 13.59
N TYR A 313 -6.99 15.43 12.27
CA TYR A 313 -6.11 14.79 11.29
C TYR A 313 -6.11 13.26 11.36
N CYS A 314 -6.98 12.61 10.58
CA CYS A 314 -7.06 11.15 10.50
C CYS A 314 -6.81 10.65 9.07
N LYS A 315 -6.24 9.45 8.97
CA LYS A 315 -6.11 8.68 7.73
C LYS A 315 -6.99 7.43 7.83
N PRO A 316 -7.79 7.11 6.79
CA PRO A 316 -8.58 5.90 6.80
C PRO A 316 -7.71 4.67 6.54
N LEU A 317 -7.97 3.61 7.30
CA LEU A 317 -7.27 2.33 7.17
C LEU A 317 -8.11 1.31 6.41
N VAL A 318 -9.37 1.11 6.81
CA VAL A 318 -10.25 0.08 6.23
C VAL A 318 -11.73 0.33 6.57
N PHE A 319 -12.64 -0.14 5.72
CA PHE A 319 -14.06 -0.30 6.06
C PHE A 319 -14.31 -1.60 6.84
N SER A 320 -15.36 -1.64 7.64
CA SER A 320 -15.94 -2.93 8.06
C SER A 320 -16.51 -3.68 6.86
N LYS A 321 -16.73 -5.00 7.03
CA LYS A 321 -17.37 -5.87 6.03
C LYS A 321 -18.64 -5.30 5.41
N GLU A 322 -19.48 -4.69 6.24
CA GLU A 322 -20.80 -4.16 5.84
C GLU A 322 -20.70 -2.74 5.27
N GLY A 323 -19.51 -2.12 5.30
CA GLY A 323 -19.29 -0.75 4.83
C GLY A 323 -19.87 0.34 5.73
N GLU A 324 -20.44 -0.02 6.89
CA GLU A 324 -21.10 0.92 7.80
C GLU A 324 -20.12 1.63 8.73
N MET A 325 -18.92 1.06 8.92
CA MET A 325 -17.89 1.57 9.81
C MET A 325 -16.58 1.81 9.07
N VAL A 326 -15.83 2.84 9.48
CA VAL A 326 -14.46 3.10 9.03
C VAL A 326 -13.51 3.09 10.22
N VAL A 327 -12.39 2.40 10.07
CA VAL A 327 -11.26 2.51 10.99
C VAL A 327 -10.37 3.66 10.52
N LEU A 328 -10.15 4.63 11.41
CA LEU A 328 -9.29 5.79 11.21
C LEU A 328 -8.10 5.70 12.16
N VAL A 329 -6.94 6.16 11.71
CA VAL A 329 -5.75 6.36 12.55
C VAL A 329 -5.43 7.85 12.56
N ASN A 330 -5.13 8.45 13.71
CA ASN A 330 -4.70 9.86 13.71
C ASN A 330 -3.34 10.03 13.00
N VAL A 331 -3.03 11.25 12.57
CA VAL A 331 -1.78 11.58 11.88
C VAL A 331 -0.56 11.43 12.78
N GLU A 332 -0.72 11.60 14.09
CA GLU A 332 0.33 11.27 15.07
C GLU A 332 0.55 9.77 15.22
N ARG A 333 -0.30 8.94 14.58
CA ARG A 333 -0.16 7.48 14.49
C ARG A 333 -0.20 6.75 15.83
N THR A 334 -0.79 7.37 16.84
CA THR A 334 -0.85 6.85 18.22
C THR A 334 -2.22 6.28 18.57
N THR A 335 -3.26 6.69 17.86
CA THR A 335 -4.66 6.47 18.24
C THR A 335 -5.49 5.94 17.08
N VAL A 336 -6.27 4.90 17.36
CA VAL A 336 -7.24 4.32 16.43
C VAL A 336 -8.65 4.75 16.82
N PHE A 337 -9.42 5.18 15.83
CA PHE A 337 -10.84 5.49 15.96
C PHE A 337 -11.66 4.57 15.07
N ARG A 338 -12.86 4.23 15.53
CA ARG A 338 -13.90 3.64 14.71
C ARG A 338 -15.00 4.65 14.51
N CYS A 339 -15.29 4.97 13.26
CA CYS A 339 -16.33 5.90 12.86
C CYS A 339 -17.53 5.13 12.32
N ASP A 340 -18.70 5.32 12.95
CA ASP A 340 -20.00 4.86 12.46
C ASP A 340 -20.53 5.88 11.47
N LEU A 341 -20.59 5.50 10.19
CA LEU A 341 -20.96 6.41 9.11
C LEU A 341 -22.45 6.77 9.15
N LYS A 342 -23.30 5.86 9.63
CA LYS A 342 -24.75 6.10 9.77
C LYS A 342 -25.03 7.04 10.93
N LYS A 343 -24.43 6.75 12.10
CA LYS A 343 -24.64 7.54 13.32
C LYS A 343 -23.78 8.79 13.38
N LYS A 344 -22.83 8.96 12.46
CA LYS A 344 -21.95 10.13 12.40
C LYS A 344 -21.09 10.30 13.66
N ARG A 345 -20.61 9.19 14.24
CA ARG A 345 -19.89 9.19 15.53
C ARG A 345 -18.61 8.39 15.47
N ALA A 346 -17.53 8.95 16.01
CA ALA A 346 -16.27 8.24 16.23
C ALA A 346 -16.12 7.81 17.69
N LYS A 347 -15.57 6.61 17.90
CA LYS A 347 -15.15 6.11 19.21
C LYS A 347 -13.68 5.71 19.13
N GLN A 348 -12.89 6.14 20.11
CA GLN A 348 -11.52 5.68 20.25
C GLN A 348 -11.51 4.20 20.64
N VAL A 349 -10.64 3.42 20.01
CA VAL A 349 -10.43 2.00 20.34
C VAL A 349 -9.06 1.85 20.97
N ARG A 350 -9.01 1.17 22.12
CA ARG A 350 -7.75 0.73 22.73
C ARG A 350 -7.42 -0.64 22.21
N ILE A 351 -6.23 -0.79 21.63
CA ILE A 351 -5.69 -2.06 21.18
C ILE A 351 -4.48 -2.36 22.06
N CYS A 352 -4.57 -3.43 22.84
CA CYS A 352 -3.48 -3.83 23.72
C CYS A 352 -2.28 -4.29 22.89
N GLY A 353 -1.09 -3.79 23.24
CA GLY A 353 0.16 -4.17 22.57
C GLY A 353 0.46 -3.41 21.28
N LEU A 354 -0.28 -2.34 20.96
CA LEU A 354 0.14 -1.44 19.89
C LEU A 354 1.49 -0.78 20.19
N PRO A 355 2.29 -0.49 19.15
CA PRO A 355 3.41 0.44 19.27
C PRO A 355 2.93 1.83 19.70
N THR A 356 3.83 2.62 20.29
CA THR A 356 3.56 4.00 20.70
C THR A 356 3.11 4.88 19.53
N SER A 357 3.73 4.69 18.36
CA SER A 357 3.33 5.28 17.07
C SER A 357 3.51 4.22 15.96
N PHE A 358 2.60 4.18 14.99
CA PHE A 358 2.66 3.19 13.93
C PHE A 358 2.06 3.60 12.59
N ASN A 359 2.62 3.10 11.50
CA ASN A 359 1.92 3.01 10.22
C ASN A 359 1.22 1.66 10.10
N GLY A 360 0.08 1.62 9.40
CA GLY A 360 -0.74 0.43 9.31
C GLY A 360 -1.21 0.17 7.89
N THR A 361 -1.24 -1.10 7.49
CA THR A 361 -1.88 -1.53 6.24
C THR A 361 -2.59 -2.88 6.42
N ILE A 362 -3.67 -3.09 5.66
CA ILE A 362 -4.36 -4.38 5.63
C ILE A 362 -3.65 -5.30 4.65
N CYS A 363 -3.37 -6.52 5.08
CA CYS A 363 -2.80 -7.60 4.30
C CYS A 363 -3.74 -8.80 4.32
N VAL A 364 -4.09 -9.32 3.15
CA VAL A 364 -4.79 -10.59 3.02
C VAL A 364 -3.77 -11.72 3.17
N GLY A 365 -4.12 -12.77 3.91
CA GLY A 365 -3.29 -13.97 3.98
C GLY A 365 -3.14 -14.63 2.62
N SER A 366 -1.92 -14.89 2.15
CA SER A 366 -1.70 -15.50 0.84
C SER A 366 -0.51 -16.47 0.80
N LEU A 367 -0.53 -17.37 -0.17
CA LEU A 367 0.57 -18.29 -0.49
C LEU A 367 1.42 -17.77 -1.67
N SER A 368 1.23 -16.51 -2.09
CA SER A 368 1.93 -15.89 -3.23
C SER A 368 3.45 -16.02 -3.10
N LEU A 369 4.08 -16.59 -4.12
CA LEU A 369 5.53 -16.76 -4.22
C LEU A 369 6.15 -15.56 -4.97
N LEU A 370 7.33 -15.12 -4.54
CA LEU A 370 8.02 -13.92 -5.07
C LEU A 370 9.15 -14.24 -6.04
N ASP A 371 9.59 -15.51 -6.09
CA ASP A 371 10.80 -15.88 -6.81
C ASP A 371 10.56 -16.24 -8.28
N GLY A 372 9.32 -16.17 -8.77
CA GLY A 372 9.01 -16.56 -10.16
C GLY A 372 9.23 -18.05 -10.44
N ASP A 373 9.62 -18.84 -9.44
CA ASP A 373 9.83 -20.27 -9.58
C ASP A 373 8.48 -20.98 -9.77
N LEU A 374 8.10 -21.16 -11.04
CA LEU A 374 7.66 -22.48 -11.45
C LEU A 374 8.85 -23.41 -11.21
N MET A 375 8.94 -24.01 -10.02
CA MET A 375 9.93 -25.04 -9.74
C MET A 375 9.67 -26.20 -10.71
N THR A 376 10.37 -26.20 -11.83
CA THR A 376 10.52 -27.38 -12.67
C THR A 376 11.01 -28.50 -11.77
N VAL A 377 10.28 -29.61 -11.78
CA VAL A 377 10.70 -30.87 -11.17
C VAL A 377 12.04 -31.26 -11.80
N GLY A 378 13.13 -31.00 -11.08
CA GLY A 378 14.50 -31.33 -11.46
C GLY A 378 15.04 -32.39 -10.52
N LYS A 379 15.28 -33.57 -11.08
CA LYS A 379 15.59 -34.87 -10.48
C LYS A 379 16.62 -34.86 -9.35
N GLN A 380 16.35 -35.72 -8.36
CA GLN A 380 17.36 -36.29 -7.47
C GLN A 380 18.51 -36.92 -8.29
N GLN A 381 19.74 -36.65 -7.89
CA GLN A 381 20.80 -37.64 -7.89
C GLN A 381 21.23 -37.88 -6.45
#